data_AF-A0A382QHD6-F1
#
_entry.id   AF-A0A382QHD6-F1
#
_cell.length_a   1.000
_cell.length_b   1.000
_cell.length_c   1.000
_cell.angle_alpha   90.00
_cell.angle_beta   90.00
_cell.angle_gamma   90.00
#
_symmetry.space_group_name_H-M   'P 1'
#
loop_
_entity.id
_entity.type
_entity.pdbx_description
1 polymer ?
#
loop_
_entity_poly.entity_id
_entity_poly.type
_entity_poly.pdbx_seq_one_letter_code
_entity_poly.pdbx_strand_id
1 'polypeptide(L)'
;MLRVRFGKCGKVRFTSHRDVARIWERALRRAEINVAYTQGFSPRPRVSFGLALATGHESQAEYLDVDLVDEPVGNHSIWAAELGERLDRVLPTGIDVLATTTVDRSTDSLQQAVESCTWSIEINGVDTVQATRWVEDLLSREEIVVERERKGGVVSE
;
A
#
# COMPACT_ATOMS: atom_id res chain seq x y z
N MET A 1 6.49 15.39 -7.53
CA MET A 1 5.44 14.46 -7.04
C MET A 1 5.78 14.04 -5.62
N LEU A 2 4.82 13.85 -4.73
CA LEU A 2 5.05 13.37 -3.36
C LEU A 2 4.80 11.87 -3.32
N ARG A 3 5.81 11.09 -2.93
CA ARG A 3 5.69 9.67 -2.65
C ARG A 3 5.51 9.46 -1.16
N VAL A 4 4.52 8.66 -0.79
CA VAL A 4 4.21 8.31 0.60
C VAL A 4 4.29 6.80 0.77
N ARG A 5 5.08 6.36 1.73
CA ARG A 5 5.03 5.00 2.28
C ARG A 5 4.13 5.02 3.50
N PHE A 6 3.15 4.12 3.54
CA PHE A 6 2.21 4.05 4.65
C PHE A 6 2.01 2.63 5.16
N GLY A 7 1.66 2.53 6.44
CA GLY A 7 1.22 1.31 7.08
C GLY A 7 -0.30 1.19 7.06
N LYS A 8 -0.81 -0.05 7.06
CA LYS A 8 -2.24 -0.36 7.18
C LYS A 8 -2.39 -1.57 8.10
N CYS A 9 -2.65 -1.35 9.38
CA CYS A 9 -2.64 -2.39 10.42
C CYS A 9 -3.88 -2.33 11.33
N GLY A 10 -4.23 -3.46 11.95
CA GLY A 10 -5.39 -3.57 12.82
C GLY A 10 -6.71 -3.57 12.05
N LYS A 11 -7.75 -2.96 12.61
CA LYS A 11 -9.13 -3.07 12.08
C LYS A 11 -9.28 -2.57 10.64
N VAL A 12 -8.44 -1.62 10.21
CA VAL A 12 -8.49 -1.07 8.85
C VAL A 12 -8.03 -2.08 7.79
N ARG A 13 -7.44 -3.23 8.15
CA ARG A 13 -7.08 -4.28 7.17
C ARG A 13 -8.28 -4.81 6.37
N PHE A 14 -9.48 -4.66 6.92
CA PHE A 14 -10.74 -5.07 6.28
C PHE A 14 -11.33 -4.02 5.32
N THR A 15 -10.69 -2.86 5.16
CA THR A 15 -11.11 -1.88 4.14
C THR A 15 -10.67 -2.34 2.76
N SER A 16 -11.55 -2.21 1.77
CA SER A 16 -11.19 -2.49 0.38
C SER A 16 -10.22 -1.45 -0.16
N HIS A 17 -9.53 -1.74 -1.27
CA HIS A 17 -8.67 -0.77 -1.94
C HIS A 17 -9.39 0.56 -2.28
N ARG A 18 -10.67 0.48 -2.67
CA ARG A 18 -11.50 1.67 -2.96
C ARG A 18 -11.74 2.51 -1.70
N ASP A 19 -11.89 1.87 -0.56
CA ASP A 19 -12.10 2.57 0.71
C ASP A 19 -10.80 3.24 1.17
N VAL A 20 -9.65 2.56 0.99
CA VAL A 20 -8.31 3.14 1.21
C VAL A 20 -8.11 4.37 0.32
N ALA A 21 -8.42 4.28 -0.98
CA ALA A 21 -8.33 5.42 -1.88
C ALA A 21 -9.18 6.62 -1.40
N ARG A 22 -10.43 6.37 -0.98
CA ARG A 22 -11.30 7.40 -0.40
C ARG A 22 -10.79 7.98 0.92
N ILE A 23 -10.12 7.18 1.75
CA ILE A 23 -9.48 7.67 2.97
C ILE A 23 -8.38 8.66 2.60
N TRP A 24 -7.52 8.30 1.66
CA TRP A 24 -6.43 9.17 1.18
C TRP A 24 -6.94 10.44 0.52
N GLU A 25 -7.96 10.38 -0.33
CA GLU A 25 -8.60 11.58 -0.91
C GLU A 25 -9.11 12.54 0.18
N ARG A 26 -9.75 12.00 1.23
CA ARG A 26 -10.21 12.81 2.37
C ARG A 26 -9.05 13.34 3.21
N ALA A 27 -8.00 12.54 3.43
CA ALA A 27 -6.83 12.94 4.20
C ALA A 27 -6.09 14.09 3.51
N LEU A 28 -5.85 13.99 2.19
CA LEU A 28 -5.24 15.05 1.38
C LEU A 28 -6.02 16.36 1.49
N ARG A 29 -7.36 16.30 1.41
CA ARG A 29 -8.23 17.47 1.59
C ARG A 29 -8.17 18.03 3.02
N ARG A 30 -8.24 17.17 4.05
CA ARG A 30 -8.21 17.59 5.47
C ARG A 30 -6.85 18.15 5.90
N ALA A 31 -5.79 17.66 5.30
CA ALA A 31 -4.43 18.14 5.50
C ALA A 31 -4.16 19.43 4.71
N GLU A 32 -5.10 19.93 3.90
CA GLU A 32 -4.95 21.12 3.05
C GLU A 32 -3.77 20.99 2.06
N ILE A 33 -3.58 19.80 1.49
CA ILE A 33 -2.54 19.55 0.50
C ILE A 33 -3.08 19.87 -0.89
N ASN A 34 -2.36 20.70 -1.64
CA ASN A 34 -2.76 21.16 -2.97
C ASN A 34 -2.45 20.11 -4.05
N VAL A 35 -3.41 19.19 -4.26
CA VAL A 35 -3.29 18.07 -5.20
C VAL A 35 -3.68 18.50 -6.61
N ALA A 36 -2.95 18.03 -7.62
CA ALA A 36 -3.29 18.24 -9.02
C ALA A 36 -4.50 17.37 -9.41
N TYR A 37 -5.33 17.87 -10.32
CA TYR A 37 -6.53 17.16 -10.77
C TYR A 37 -6.45 16.73 -12.23
N THR A 38 -7.19 15.68 -12.59
CA THR A 38 -7.41 15.31 -13.99
C THR A 38 -8.22 16.37 -14.72
N GLN A 39 -8.03 16.48 -16.03
CA GLN A 39 -8.80 17.38 -16.89
C GLN A 39 -10.11 16.71 -17.34
N GLY A 40 -11.17 17.49 -17.54
CA GLY A 40 -12.47 17.02 -18.06
C GLY A 40 -13.65 17.31 -17.12
N PHE A 41 -14.81 16.72 -17.44
CA PHE A 41 -16.10 17.01 -16.78
C PHE A 41 -16.24 16.46 -15.35
N SER A 42 -15.33 15.60 -14.90
CA SER A 42 -15.30 15.08 -13.53
C SER A 42 -13.86 14.97 -13.05
N PRO A 43 -13.26 16.10 -12.62
CA PRO A 43 -11.89 16.13 -12.13
C PRO A 43 -11.70 15.20 -10.93
N ARG A 44 -10.68 14.35 -11.00
CA ARG A 44 -10.26 13.46 -9.91
C ARG A 44 -8.88 13.89 -9.43
N PRO A 45 -8.58 13.79 -8.13
CA PRO A 45 -7.23 14.02 -7.66
C PRO A 45 -6.30 13.00 -8.30
N ARG A 46 -5.13 13.46 -8.74
CA ARG A 46 -4.09 12.61 -9.35
C ARG A 46 -3.31 11.90 -8.26
N VAL A 47 -3.84 10.75 -7.87
CA VAL A 47 -3.23 9.84 -6.89
C VAL A 47 -3.06 8.48 -7.54
N SER A 48 -1.84 7.95 -7.50
CA SER A 48 -1.49 6.63 -8.01
C SER A 48 -1.14 5.72 -6.84
N PHE A 49 -1.67 4.51 -6.81
CA PHE A 49 -1.40 3.53 -5.76
C PHE A 49 -0.47 2.44 -6.27
N GLY A 50 0.39 1.94 -5.38
CA GLY A 50 1.22 0.75 -5.63
C GLY A 50 0.41 -0.54 -5.58
N LEU A 51 1.13 -1.65 -5.35
CA LEU A 51 0.51 -2.97 -5.21
C LEU A 51 -0.32 -3.04 -3.93
N ALA A 52 -1.64 -2.92 -4.08
CA ALA A 52 -2.57 -3.04 -2.96
C ALA A 52 -2.70 -4.51 -2.53
N LEU A 53 -2.65 -4.75 -1.22
CA LEU A 53 -2.95 -6.07 -0.67
C LEU A 53 -4.45 -6.36 -0.69
N ALA A 54 -4.80 -7.64 -0.81
CA ALA A 54 -6.18 -8.09 -0.68
C ALA A 54 -6.76 -7.76 0.71
N THR A 55 -8.08 -7.57 0.77
CA THR A 55 -8.80 -7.32 2.02
C THR A 55 -8.47 -8.40 3.06
N GLY A 56 -8.21 -7.98 4.30
CA GLY A 56 -7.84 -8.85 5.41
C GLY A 56 -6.35 -8.85 5.73
N HIS A 57 -5.49 -8.35 4.82
CA HIS A 57 -4.04 -8.26 5.05
C HIS A 57 -3.62 -6.91 5.63
N GLU A 58 -2.63 -6.97 6.52
CA GLU A 58 -1.91 -5.82 7.05
C GLU A 58 -0.64 -5.56 6.23
N SER A 59 -0.19 -4.32 6.21
CA SER A 59 1.04 -3.92 5.52
C SER A 59 1.81 -2.86 6.28
N GLN A 60 3.13 -2.88 6.14
CA GLN A 60 4.07 -1.87 6.62
C GLN A 60 4.78 -1.13 5.47
N ALA A 61 4.36 -1.39 4.23
CA ALA A 61 5.00 -0.86 3.03
C ALA A 61 4.02 -0.79 1.86
N GLU A 62 2.86 -0.15 2.07
CA GLU A 62 2.06 0.32 0.92
C GLU A 62 2.59 1.68 0.45
N TYR A 63 2.42 1.95 -0.84
CA TYR A 63 2.91 3.18 -1.46
C TYR A 63 1.80 3.86 -2.25
N LEU A 64 1.85 5.19 -2.24
CA LEU A 64 1.10 6.03 -3.16
C LEU A 64 1.95 7.21 -3.58
N ASP A 65 1.63 7.70 -4.78
CA ASP A 65 2.20 8.90 -5.35
C ASP A 65 1.09 9.93 -5.54
N VAL A 66 1.36 11.17 -5.13
CA VAL A 66 0.45 12.32 -5.25
C VAL A 66 1.10 13.37 -6.14
N ASP A 67 0.44 13.67 -7.25
CA ASP A 67 0.81 14.85 -8.03
C ASP A 67 0.36 16.10 -7.28
N LEU A 68 1.33 16.93 -6.88
CA LEU A 68 1.07 18.21 -6.24
C LEU A 68 1.10 19.34 -7.26
N VAL A 69 0.34 20.39 -6.98
CA VAL A 69 0.38 21.66 -7.72
C VAL A 69 1.56 22.51 -7.24
N ASP A 70 1.79 22.51 -5.93
CA ASP A 70 2.87 23.27 -5.32
C ASP A 70 4.21 22.57 -5.56
N GLU A 71 5.22 23.36 -5.93
CA GLU A 71 6.60 22.89 -6.00
C GLU A 71 7.24 22.87 -4.61
N PRO A 72 8.20 21.97 -4.34
CA PRO A 72 8.91 21.95 -3.07
C PRO A 72 9.57 23.31 -2.78
N VAL A 73 9.45 23.78 -1.54
CA VAL A 73 10.08 25.02 -1.08
C VAL A 73 11.27 24.68 -0.19
N GLY A 74 12.46 25.18 -0.53
CA GLY A 74 13.66 24.98 0.28
C GLY A 74 14.18 23.54 0.22
N ASN A 75 14.43 22.92 1.38
CA ASN A 75 14.92 21.55 1.44
C ASN A 75 13.78 20.56 1.17
N HIS A 76 13.87 19.82 0.07
CA HIS A 76 12.83 18.89 -0.38
C HIS A 76 12.49 17.81 0.65
N SER A 77 13.47 17.30 1.41
CA SER A 77 13.25 16.28 2.42
C SER A 77 12.48 16.82 3.62
N ILE A 78 12.80 18.04 4.06
CA ILE A 78 12.07 18.72 5.15
C ILE A 78 10.64 19.01 4.69
N TRP A 79 10.49 19.60 3.50
CA TRP A 79 9.18 19.90 2.93
C TRP A 79 8.29 18.65 2.79
N ALA A 80 8.85 17.54 2.29
CA ALA A 80 8.10 16.29 2.18
C ALA A 80 7.69 15.75 3.57
N ALA A 81 8.59 15.81 4.57
CA ALA A 81 8.30 15.39 5.93
C ALA A 81 7.18 16.21 6.59
N GLU A 82 7.16 17.53 6.39
CA GLU A 82 6.09 18.40 6.88
C GLU A 82 4.72 18.03 6.30
N LEU A 83 4.66 17.71 5.00
CA LEU A 83 3.43 17.20 4.38
C LEU A 83 3.04 15.83 4.94
N GLY A 84 4.02 14.95 5.17
CA GLY A 84 3.82 13.66 5.83
C GLY A 84 3.20 13.79 7.21
N GLU A 85 3.71 14.68 8.06
CA GLU A 85 3.16 14.92 9.39
C GLU A 85 1.73 15.46 9.35
N ARG A 86 1.42 16.36 8.40
CA ARG A 86 0.05 16.88 8.21
C ARG A 86 -0.92 15.77 7.83
N LEU A 87 -0.50 14.84 6.97
CA LEU A 87 -1.28 13.67 6.57
C LEU A 87 -1.50 12.72 7.74
N ASP A 88 -0.44 12.38 8.46
CA ASP A 88 -0.48 11.44 9.59
C ASP A 88 -1.51 11.87 10.65
N ARG A 89 -1.53 13.16 11.00
CA ARG A 89 -2.46 13.72 12.00
C ARG A 89 -3.95 13.60 11.63
N VAL A 90 -4.28 13.43 10.35
CA VAL A 90 -5.68 13.39 9.88
C VAL A 90 -6.13 12.00 9.44
N LEU A 91 -5.21 11.04 9.34
CA LEU A 91 -5.50 9.65 9.00
C LEU A 91 -6.22 8.93 10.15
N PRO A 92 -7.04 7.93 9.85
CA PRO A 92 -7.67 7.12 10.88
C PRO A 92 -6.63 6.20 11.54
N THR A 93 -6.88 5.83 12.80
CA THR A 93 -6.07 4.85 13.53
C THR A 93 -5.88 3.57 12.71
N GLY A 94 -4.62 3.14 12.60
CA GLY A 94 -4.21 1.97 11.83
C GLY A 94 -3.76 2.29 10.40
N ILE A 95 -3.83 3.56 9.96
CA ILE A 95 -3.17 4.02 8.74
C ILE A 95 -2.18 5.12 9.13
N ASP A 96 -0.89 4.81 9.02
CA ASP A 96 0.18 5.68 9.51
C ASP A 96 1.12 6.04 8.35
N VAL A 97 1.57 7.30 8.30
CA VAL A 97 2.60 7.74 7.36
C VAL A 97 3.96 7.30 7.89
N LEU A 98 4.62 6.39 7.17
CA LEU A 98 5.89 5.80 7.59
C LEU A 98 7.10 6.49 6.95
N ALA A 99 6.93 7.08 5.77
CA ALA A 99 7.94 7.91 5.11
C ALA A 99 7.31 8.73 3.98
N THR A 100 7.94 9.87 3.69
CA THR A 100 7.58 10.73 2.56
C THR A 100 8.81 11.25 1.85
N THR A 101 8.76 11.33 0.53
CA THR A 101 9.84 11.92 -0.27
C THR A 101 9.31 12.58 -1.54
N THR A 102 10.08 13.50 -2.10
CA THR A 102 9.81 14.05 -3.43
C THR A 102 10.41 13.15 -4.50
N VAL A 103 9.65 12.85 -5.55
CA VAL A 103 10.11 12.12 -6.73
C VAL A 103 9.74 12.87 -8.01
N ASP A 104 10.53 12.65 -9.06
CA ASP A 104 10.24 13.19 -10.39
C ASP A 104 9.01 12.50 -10.99
N ARG A 105 8.25 13.23 -11.82
CA ARG A 105 7.09 12.67 -12.53
C ARG A 105 7.49 11.65 -13.61
N SER A 106 8.74 11.66 -14.06
CA SER A 106 9.30 10.71 -15.03
C SER A 106 9.81 9.41 -14.38
N THR A 107 9.77 9.30 -13.05
CA THR A 107 10.17 8.07 -12.35
C THR A 107 9.19 6.94 -12.68
N ASP A 108 9.69 5.71 -12.69
CA ASP A 108 8.89 4.51 -12.91
C ASP A 108 7.66 4.47 -12.00
N SER A 109 6.58 3.89 -12.53
CA SER A 109 5.35 3.71 -11.75
C SER A 109 5.62 2.86 -10.51
N LEU A 110 4.82 3.06 -9.46
CA LEU A 110 4.94 2.27 -8.23
C LEU A 110 4.89 0.76 -8.48
N GLN A 111 4.16 0.31 -9.51
CA GLN A 111 4.05 -1.11 -9.85
C GLN A 111 5.34 -1.65 -10.48
N GLN A 112 6.04 -0.82 -11.27
CA GLN A 112 7.32 -1.18 -11.89
C GLN A 112 8.48 -1.12 -10.89
N ALA A 113 8.38 -0.26 -9.87
CA ALA A 113 9.43 -0.07 -8.87
C ALA A 113 9.47 -1.18 -7.79
N VAL A 114 8.48 -2.07 -7.72
CA VAL A 114 8.49 -3.16 -6.73
C VAL A 114 9.39 -4.30 -7.20
N GLU A 115 10.50 -4.49 -6.49
CA GLU A 115 11.45 -5.58 -6.76
C GLU A 115 11.17 -6.84 -5.91
N SER A 116 10.65 -6.66 -4.70
CA SER A 116 10.38 -7.76 -3.76
C SER A 116 9.33 -7.40 -2.73
N CYS A 117 8.74 -8.44 -2.12
CA CYS A 117 7.82 -8.35 -1.00
C CYS A 117 8.23 -9.34 0.09
N THR A 118 8.20 -8.92 1.35
CA THR A 118 8.38 -9.80 2.50
C THR A 118 7.04 -10.06 3.15
N TRP A 119 6.76 -11.34 3.43
CA TRP A 119 5.55 -11.77 4.12
C TRP A 119 5.89 -12.25 5.53
N SER A 120 5.07 -11.87 6.49
CA SER A 120 5.08 -12.44 7.84
C SER A 120 3.77 -13.16 8.05
N ILE A 121 3.85 -14.42 8.48
CA ILE A 121 2.70 -15.30 8.67
C ILE A 121 2.76 -15.83 10.09
N GLU A 122 1.69 -15.61 10.84
CA GLU A 122 1.52 -16.20 12.17
C GLU A 122 0.65 -17.45 12.06
N ILE A 123 1.16 -18.58 12.55
CA ILE A 123 0.45 -19.85 12.56
C ILE A 123 0.22 -20.27 14.00
N ASN A 124 -1.04 -20.30 14.42
CA ASN A 124 -1.41 -20.67 15.79
C ASN A 124 -1.04 -22.12 16.10
N GLY A 125 -0.39 -22.32 17.25
CA GLY A 125 -0.05 -23.66 17.75
C GLY A 125 1.11 -24.34 17.05
N VAL A 126 1.89 -23.60 16.25
CA VAL A 126 3.04 -24.12 15.50
C VAL A 126 4.28 -23.33 15.88
N ASP A 127 5.35 -24.02 16.27
CA ASP A 127 6.64 -23.39 16.55
C ASP A 127 7.45 -23.14 15.27
N THR A 128 8.51 -22.35 15.39
CA THR A 128 9.35 -21.99 14.24
C THR A 128 10.04 -23.20 13.62
N VAL A 129 10.38 -24.24 14.39
CA VAL A 129 11.06 -25.43 13.87
C VAL A 129 10.11 -26.24 12.98
N GLN A 130 8.88 -26.43 13.43
CA GLN A 130 7.85 -27.10 12.66
C GLN A 130 7.48 -26.29 11.41
N ALA A 131 7.32 -24.97 11.52
CA ALA A 131 7.05 -24.11 10.39
C ALA A 131 8.18 -24.15 9.35
N THR A 132 9.46 -24.11 9.77
CA THR A 132 10.61 -24.22 8.87
C THR A 132 10.60 -25.54 8.10
N ARG A 133 10.32 -26.67 8.77
CA ARG A 133 10.22 -27.97 8.09
C ARG A 133 9.13 -28.01 7.03
N TRP A 134 7.98 -27.40 7.30
CA TRP A 134 6.90 -27.30 6.31
C TRP A 134 7.28 -26.43 5.12
N VAL A 135 7.97 -25.31 5.36
CA VAL A 135 8.46 -24.44 4.29
C VAL A 135 9.52 -25.16 3.45
N GLU A 136 10.45 -25.88 4.08
CA GLU A 136 11.47 -26.68 3.38
C GLU A 136 10.85 -27.79 2.53
N ASP A 137 9.89 -28.56 3.09
CA ASP A 137 9.16 -29.58 2.33
C ASP A 137 8.43 -28.94 1.13
N LEU A 138 7.70 -27.84 1.36
CA LEU A 138 6.97 -27.13 0.32
C LEU A 138 7.88 -26.64 -0.82
N LEU A 139 9.01 -26.03 -0.49
CA LEU A 139 9.98 -25.50 -1.47
C LEU A 139 10.78 -26.59 -2.18
N SER A 140 10.85 -27.80 -1.62
CA SER A 140 11.55 -28.94 -2.23
C SER A 140 10.73 -29.67 -3.29
N ARG A 141 9.41 -29.45 -3.33
CA ARG A 141 8.51 -30.09 -4.29
C ARG A 141 8.65 -29.45 -5.66
N GLU A 142 8.66 -30.27 -6.71
CA GLU A 142 8.61 -29.79 -8.10
C GLU A 142 7.26 -29.11 -8.42
N GLU A 143 6.19 -29.55 -7.75
CA GLU A 143 4.82 -29.08 -7.97
C GLU A 143 4.01 -29.08 -6.67
N ILE A 144 3.15 -28.07 -6.53
CA ILE A 144 2.25 -27.88 -5.38
C ILE A 144 0.83 -27.84 -5.93
N VAL A 145 0.08 -28.93 -5.72
CA VAL A 145 -1.31 -29.04 -6.20
C VAL A 145 -2.25 -28.35 -5.22
N VAL A 146 -3.07 -27.43 -5.73
CA VAL A 146 -4.08 -26.70 -4.97
C VAL A 146 -5.47 -27.11 -5.45
N GLU A 147 -6.25 -27.73 -4.58
CA GLU A 147 -7.65 -28.03 -4.86
C GLU A 147 -8.51 -26.80 -4.56
N ARG A 148 -9.31 -26.38 -5.55
CA ARG A 148 -10.24 -25.27 -5.43
C ARG A 148 -11.66 -25.73 -5.75
N GLU A 149 -12.58 -25.48 -4.84
CA GLU A 149 -14.00 -25.60 -5.14
C GLU A 149 -14.48 -24.35 -5.92
N ARG A 150 -15.04 -24.59 -7.10
CA ARG A 150 -15.81 -23.58 -7.84
C ARG A 150 -17.25 -24.07 -7.99
N LYS A 151 -18.18 -23.17 -8.29
CA LYS A 151 -19.57 -23.55 -8.62
C LYS A 151 -19.56 -24.52 -9.80
N GLY A 152 -19.66 -25.83 -9.52
CA GLY A 152 -19.63 -26.91 -10.52
C GLY A 152 -18.72 -28.10 -10.21
N GLY A 153 -17.83 -28.04 -9.21
CA GLY A 153 -16.97 -29.17 -8.81
C GLY A 153 -15.61 -28.76 -8.23
N VAL A 154 -14.81 -29.76 -7.85
CA VAL A 154 -13.42 -29.59 -7.40
C VAL A 154 -12.53 -29.51 -8.64
N VAL A 155 -11.72 -28.45 -8.72
CA VAL A 155 -10.67 -28.30 -9.75
C VAL A 155 -9.33 -28.33 -9.04
N SER A 156 -8.45 -29.24 -9.43
CA SER A 156 -7.06 -29.28 -8.98
C SER A 156 -6.20 -28.51 -10.00
N GLU A 157 -5.41 -27.54 -9.52
CA GLU A 157 -4.47 -26.73 -10.31
C GLU A 157 -3.07 -26.80 -9.70
#